data_AF-A0A2C5Y4C8-F1
#
_entry.id   AF-A0A2C5Y4C8-F1
#
_cell.length_a   1.000
_cell.length_b   1.000
_cell.length_c   1.000
_cell.angle_alpha   90.00
_cell.angle_beta   90.00
_cell.angle_gamma   90.00
#
_symmetry.space_group_name_H-M   'P 1'
#
loop_
_entity.id
_entity.type
_entity.pdbx_description
1 polymer ?
#
loop_
_entity_poly.entity_id
_entity_poly.type
_entity_poly.pdbx_seq_one_letter_code
_entity_poly.pdbx_strand_id
1 'polypeptide(L)'
;MSFARPALRLSRVAAPRLALSPAAARFLSASAAPRVSDTAPNKTVIRESQVPVTVYGSGHGDRHTVQVPHDAANVPLESPKPANELERVVEPLSRKVYDAMPRTLRNMTVYGKTIIVTGGARGLGNDIARACAEAGAKAIAIFDANQDLGDEAAAELHDRSGLPVSFFKVDVRDGAAINAAVDSVVSLYGAPHALVNAAGIADSNIKAETYDPAMFRRLIDINLTGTFLMSQAVGRAMMSAGQPGSIILIASMSGSVVNYPQEQSCYNASKAGVVQFGRSIAAEWAKHSIRVNMVSPGYMDTVLNRVPALEAQKKIWKSLTPQSRLGNVDELNGLCVYLASDASSFMTGSNILIDGGYACY
;
A
#
# COMPACT_ATOMS: atom_id res chain seq x y z
N MET A 1 3.75 41.14 -48.14
CA MET A 1 4.03 42.55 -47.78
C MET A 1 4.21 42.59 -46.27
N SER A 2 5.38 42.38 -45.66
CA SER A 2 6.71 43.04 -45.73
C SER A 2 6.85 44.27 -44.82
N PHE A 3 7.90 44.20 -43.98
CA PHE A 3 8.63 45.27 -43.26
C PHE A 3 7.92 45.93 -42.06
N ALA A 4 8.57 46.29 -40.93
CA ALA A 4 9.97 46.33 -40.54
C ALA A 4 10.11 46.50 -39.00
N ARG A 5 11.30 46.18 -38.48
CA ARG A 5 11.85 46.61 -37.17
C ARG A 5 12.09 48.13 -37.12
N PRO A 6 12.41 48.66 -35.92
CA PRO A 6 13.77 49.21 -35.79
C PRO A 6 14.51 48.82 -34.50
N ALA A 7 15.84 48.77 -34.62
CA ALA A 7 16.85 48.79 -33.57
C ALA A 7 17.07 50.25 -33.10
N LEU A 8 17.51 50.56 -31.87
CA LEU A 8 18.90 50.70 -31.36
C LEU A 8 18.75 51.59 -30.10
N ARG A 9 19.45 51.42 -28.96
CA ARG A 9 20.82 51.89 -28.72
C ARG A 9 21.30 51.47 -27.32
N LEU A 10 22.59 51.14 -27.24
CA LEU A 10 23.39 50.93 -26.03
C LEU A 10 23.73 52.26 -25.33
N SER A 11 23.81 52.24 -24.00
CA SER A 11 24.73 53.09 -23.23
C SER A 11 25.41 52.26 -22.12
N ARG A 12 26.74 52.35 -22.10
CA ARG A 12 27.65 51.79 -21.09
C ARG A 12 27.72 52.73 -19.89
N VAL A 13 27.72 52.21 -18.66
CA VAL A 13 28.33 52.89 -17.49
C VAL A 13 29.04 51.83 -16.62
N ALA A 14 30.17 52.26 -16.06
CA ALA A 14 31.30 51.50 -15.56
C ALA A 14 31.06 50.72 -14.25
N ALA A 15 31.83 49.64 -14.09
CA ALA A 15 32.05 48.93 -12.83
C ALA A 15 33.13 49.64 -11.98
N PRO A 16 33.07 49.58 -10.64
CA PRO A 16 34.24 49.78 -9.81
C PRO A 16 34.96 48.44 -9.55
N ARG A 17 36.25 48.42 -9.88
CA ARG A 17 37.23 47.45 -9.39
C ARG A 17 37.49 47.72 -7.91
N LEU A 18 37.43 46.69 -7.06
CA LEU A 18 38.07 46.72 -5.74
C LEU A 18 39.32 45.83 -5.79
N ALA A 19 40.44 46.46 -5.42
CA ALA A 19 41.79 45.95 -5.52
C ALA A 19 42.09 44.94 -4.40
N LEU A 20 42.84 43.90 -4.76
CA LEU A 20 43.53 42.98 -3.86
C LEU A 20 44.88 43.59 -3.43
N SER A 21 45.22 43.44 -2.15
CA SER A 21 46.61 43.42 -1.65
C SER A 21 46.70 42.69 -0.30
N PRO A 22 47.88 42.15 0.08
CA PRO A 22 47.96 40.84 0.73
C PRO A 22 48.52 40.85 2.17
N ALA A 23 48.48 39.64 2.75
CA ALA A 23 49.32 39.10 3.82
C ALA A 23 49.02 39.47 5.28
N ALA A 24 48.56 38.47 6.04
CA ALA A 24 49.22 38.02 7.27
C ALA A 24 48.72 36.62 7.65
N ALA A 25 49.54 35.61 7.38
CA ALA A 25 49.34 34.27 7.88
C ALA A 25 49.53 34.27 9.40
N ARG A 26 48.55 33.74 10.15
CA ARG A 26 48.74 33.27 11.52
C ARG A 26 48.42 31.79 11.56
N PHE A 27 49.47 31.01 11.76
CA PHE A 27 49.43 29.60 12.09
C PHE A 27 48.65 29.41 13.40
N LEU A 28 47.56 28.65 13.35
CA LEU A 28 46.97 28.05 14.54
C LEU A 28 47.16 26.54 14.46
N SER A 29 48.00 26.09 15.40
CA SER A 29 48.32 24.72 15.78
C SER A 29 47.12 23.77 15.73
N ALA A 30 47.25 22.70 14.95
CA ALA A 30 46.35 21.55 14.98
C ALA A 30 46.59 20.75 16.28
N SER A 31 45.64 20.83 17.22
CA SER A 31 45.52 19.84 18.29
C SER A 31 44.53 18.76 17.85
N ALA A 32 45.04 17.53 17.73
CA ALA A 32 44.24 16.34 17.46
C ALA A 32 43.20 16.11 18.57
N ALA A 33 41.95 15.91 18.15
CA ALA A 33 40.87 15.35 18.95
C ALA A 33 40.07 14.37 18.06
N PRO A 34 39.48 13.31 18.65
CA PRO A 34 39.53 11.96 18.09
C PRO A 34 38.62 11.77 16.88
N ARG A 35 39.06 10.88 15.98
CA ARG A 35 38.22 10.29 14.93
C ARG A 35 37.01 9.63 15.61
N VAL A 36 35.84 10.19 15.39
CA VAL A 36 34.58 9.46 15.53
C VAL A 36 34.61 8.39 14.45
N SER A 37 34.86 7.16 14.88
CA SER A 37 34.82 5.96 14.06
C SER A 37 33.43 5.78 13.46
N ASP A 38 33.42 5.42 12.18
CA ASP A 38 32.29 4.98 11.36
C ASP A 38 31.03 4.57 12.13
N THR A 39 30.00 5.42 12.07
CA THR A 39 28.60 4.98 12.14
C THR A 39 27.99 5.15 10.76
N ALA A 40 28.38 4.27 9.84
CA ALA A 40 27.62 4.05 8.62
C ALA A 40 26.21 3.56 9.01
N PRO A 41 25.12 4.25 8.62
CA PRO A 41 23.79 3.69 8.79
C PRO A 41 23.65 2.55 7.78
N ASN A 42 23.61 1.31 8.26
CA ASN A 42 23.29 0.16 7.43
C ASN A 42 21.90 0.39 6.80
N LYS A 43 21.91 0.74 5.51
CA LYS A 43 20.79 0.63 4.60
C LYS A 43 20.54 -0.85 4.36
N THR A 44 19.65 -1.46 5.12
CA THR A 44 19.19 -2.82 4.81
C THR A 44 17.69 -2.80 4.56
N VAL A 45 17.33 -2.61 3.29
CA VAL A 45 16.18 -3.29 2.71
C VAL A 45 16.43 -4.78 2.98
N ILE A 46 15.57 -5.41 3.76
CA ILE A 46 15.62 -6.85 4.04
C ILE A 46 15.30 -7.52 2.70
N ARG A 47 16.25 -8.26 2.11
CA ARG A 47 16.00 -9.06 0.91
C ARG A 47 15.80 -10.50 1.34
N GLU A 48 14.56 -10.95 1.33
CA GLU A 48 14.27 -12.30 1.80
C GLU A 48 14.90 -13.28 0.82
N SER A 49 15.85 -14.12 1.28
CA SER A 49 16.50 -15.14 0.42
C SER A 49 15.62 -16.38 0.22
N GLN A 50 14.52 -16.45 0.94
CA GLN A 50 13.55 -17.52 0.91
C GLN A 50 12.19 -16.90 1.21
N VAL A 51 11.25 -17.05 0.29
CA VAL A 51 9.84 -16.72 0.53
C VAL A 51 9.18 -18.02 1.00
N PRO A 52 8.95 -18.18 2.31
CA PRO A 52 8.09 -19.25 2.78
C PRO A 52 6.68 -19.04 2.20
N VAL A 53 6.18 -20.10 1.58
CA VAL A 53 4.84 -20.16 1.02
C VAL A 53 4.08 -21.23 1.78
N THR A 54 2.93 -20.86 2.31
CA THR A 54 2.01 -21.82 2.92
C THR A 54 0.77 -21.87 2.05
N VAL A 55 0.50 -23.03 1.44
CA VAL A 55 -0.69 -23.26 0.60
C VAL A 55 -1.66 -24.12 1.38
N TYR A 56 -2.87 -23.62 1.59
CA TYR A 56 -3.94 -24.39 2.22
C TYR A 56 -4.84 -25.00 1.12
N GLY A 57 -4.72 -26.32 0.94
CA GLY A 57 -5.54 -27.17 0.08
C GLY A 57 -6.46 -28.07 0.90
N SER A 58 -7.08 -29.10 0.32
CA SER A 58 -8.07 -29.98 0.96
C SER A 58 -7.60 -30.63 2.29
N GLY A 59 -7.68 -29.87 3.38
CA GLY A 59 -7.47 -30.29 4.77
C GLY A 59 -6.04 -30.23 5.32
N HIS A 60 -5.03 -29.81 4.55
CA HIS A 60 -3.64 -29.71 5.03
C HIS A 60 -2.97 -28.45 4.47
N GLY A 61 -2.24 -27.73 5.32
CA GLY A 61 -1.38 -26.62 4.93
C GLY A 61 -0.01 -27.14 4.48
N ASP A 62 0.23 -27.17 3.17
CA ASP A 62 1.50 -27.57 2.58
C ASP A 62 2.45 -26.37 2.59
N ARG A 63 3.40 -26.39 3.52
CA ARG A 63 4.46 -25.39 3.61
C ARG A 63 5.61 -25.77 2.68
N HIS A 64 5.96 -24.87 1.78
CA HIS A 64 7.16 -24.98 0.95
C HIS A 64 7.89 -23.65 0.90
N THR A 65 9.04 -23.61 0.24
CA THR A 65 9.90 -22.43 0.22
C THR A 65 10.34 -22.14 -1.20
N VAL A 66 10.08 -20.91 -1.65
CA VAL A 66 10.57 -20.40 -2.92
C VAL A 66 11.90 -19.71 -2.67
N GLN A 67 12.96 -20.19 -3.34
CA GLN A 67 14.30 -19.61 -3.19
C GLN A 67 14.36 -18.25 -3.89
N VAL A 68 14.81 -17.25 -3.14
CA VAL A 68 15.05 -15.89 -3.63
C VAL A 68 16.56 -15.63 -3.54
N PRO A 69 17.21 -15.04 -4.55
CA PRO A 69 18.63 -14.74 -4.49
C PRO A 69 19.01 -13.88 -3.25
N HIS A 70 20.24 -14.03 -2.75
CA HIS A 70 20.47 -14.42 -1.36
C HIS A 70 21.06 -13.32 -0.43
N ASP A 71 20.25 -12.45 0.24
CA ASP A 71 20.78 -11.60 1.33
C ASP A 71 19.77 -10.92 2.31
N ALA A 72 19.52 -11.59 3.48
CA ALA A 72 19.14 -11.05 4.82
C ALA A 72 17.65 -10.74 5.16
N ALA A 73 17.10 -10.79 6.38
CA ALA A 73 17.27 -11.38 7.73
C ALA A 73 16.12 -10.81 8.65
N ASN A 74 15.67 -11.53 9.70
CA ASN A 74 14.39 -11.39 10.47
C ASN A 74 14.37 -10.45 11.73
N VAL A 75 13.17 -9.97 12.18
CA VAL A 75 12.77 -9.59 13.58
C VAL A 75 11.20 -9.62 13.78
N PRO A 76 10.64 -10.07 14.94
CA PRO A 76 9.18 -10.22 15.18
C PRO A 76 8.52 -9.09 16.00
N LEU A 77 7.18 -8.97 15.95
CA LEU A 77 6.36 -8.13 16.84
C LEU A 77 4.94 -8.72 17.00
N GLU A 78 4.65 -9.32 18.15
CA GLU A 78 3.30 -9.72 18.56
C GLU A 78 2.45 -8.49 18.94
N SER A 79 1.16 -8.55 18.64
CA SER A 79 0.13 -7.65 19.17
C SER A 79 -1.12 -8.47 19.46
N PRO A 80 -1.87 -8.17 20.55
CA PRO A 80 -3.00 -8.99 20.97
C PRO A 80 -4.18 -8.91 20.00
N LYS A 81 -4.86 -10.04 19.82
CA LYS A 81 -6.07 -10.17 18.99
C LYS A 81 -7.30 -9.53 19.65
N PRO A 82 -8.19 -8.88 18.88
CA PRO A 82 -9.43 -8.32 19.40
C PRO A 82 -10.50 -9.38 19.70
N ALA A 83 -11.37 -9.08 20.67
CA ALA A 83 -12.35 -10.02 21.23
C ALA A 83 -13.61 -10.28 20.37
N ASN A 84 -13.80 -9.60 19.23
CA ASN A 84 -15.04 -9.67 18.41
C ASN A 84 -14.83 -10.18 16.96
N GLU A 85 -13.64 -10.63 16.57
CA GLU A 85 -13.41 -11.23 15.24
C GLU A 85 -13.90 -12.69 15.13
N LEU A 86 -14.09 -13.36 16.27
CA LEU A 86 -14.41 -14.78 16.37
C LEU A 86 -15.82 -15.17 15.88
N GLU A 87 -16.73 -14.22 15.61
CA GLU A 87 -18.13 -14.51 15.26
C GLU A 87 -18.52 -14.25 13.78
N ARG A 88 -17.70 -13.57 12.98
CA ARG A 88 -18.10 -13.18 11.60
C ARG A 88 -17.94 -14.30 10.58
N VAL A 89 -18.79 -15.32 10.58
CA VAL A 89 -18.71 -16.48 9.68
C VAL A 89 -18.48 -16.05 8.23
N VAL A 90 -17.32 -16.40 7.66
CA VAL A 90 -17.02 -16.17 6.24
C VAL A 90 -17.70 -17.26 5.46
N GLU A 91 -18.90 -16.99 4.93
CA GLU A 91 -19.61 -17.93 4.05
C GLU A 91 -19.44 -17.50 2.58
N PRO A 92 -18.67 -18.23 1.77
CA PRO A 92 -18.51 -17.88 0.36
C PRO A 92 -19.81 -18.01 -0.42
N LEU A 93 -19.98 -17.08 -1.35
CA LEU A 93 -21.04 -17.12 -2.33
C LEU A 93 -21.02 -18.45 -3.09
N SER A 94 -22.01 -19.31 -2.83
CA SER A 94 -22.13 -20.60 -3.51
C SER A 94 -22.50 -20.43 -4.98
N ARG A 95 -22.13 -21.41 -5.81
CA ARG A 95 -22.50 -21.44 -7.24
C ARG A 95 -24.01 -21.34 -7.46
N LYS A 96 -24.79 -22.06 -6.64
CA LYS A 96 -26.25 -22.05 -6.72
C LYS A 96 -26.83 -20.66 -6.51
N VAL A 97 -26.31 -19.91 -5.53
CA VAL A 97 -26.76 -18.54 -5.26
C VAL A 97 -26.29 -17.60 -6.37
N TYR A 98 -25.03 -17.70 -6.81
CA TYR A 98 -24.51 -16.92 -7.93
C TYR A 98 -25.35 -17.09 -9.21
N ASP A 99 -25.66 -18.34 -9.59
CA ASP A 99 -26.44 -18.64 -10.80
C ASP A 99 -27.89 -18.12 -10.71
N ALA A 100 -28.44 -18.03 -9.50
CA ALA A 100 -29.77 -17.48 -9.24
C ALA A 100 -29.81 -15.94 -9.19
N MET A 101 -28.67 -15.26 -9.07
CA MET A 101 -28.61 -13.80 -8.99
C MET A 101 -28.93 -13.12 -10.34
N PRO A 102 -29.65 -11.98 -10.33
CA PRO A 102 -29.81 -11.16 -11.53
C PRO A 102 -28.46 -10.63 -12.01
N ARG A 103 -28.36 -10.30 -13.31
CA ARG A 103 -27.10 -9.90 -13.97
C ARG A 103 -26.36 -8.79 -13.23
N THR A 104 -27.06 -7.74 -12.80
CA THR A 104 -26.45 -6.60 -12.11
C THR A 104 -25.77 -7.02 -10.81
N LEU A 105 -26.41 -7.86 -10.00
CA LEU A 105 -25.83 -8.34 -8.75
C LEU A 105 -24.68 -9.31 -8.98
N ARG A 106 -24.76 -10.20 -9.99
CA ARG A 106 -23.62 -11.05 -10.38
C ARG A 106 -22.38 -10.23 -10.72
N ASN A 107 -22.55 -9.14 -11.45
CA ASN A 107 -21.44 -8.25 -11.83
C ASN A 107 -20.78 -7.57 -10.62
N MET A 108 -21.46 -7.47 -9.47
CA MET A 108 -20.92 -6.89 -8.23
C MET A 108 -20.15 -7.91 -7.37
N THR A 109 -20.00 -9.15 -7.85
CA THR A 109 -19.25 -10.20 -7.14
C THR A 109 -17.85 -10.37 -7.75
N VAL A 110 -16.99 -11.09 -7.03
CA VAL A 110 -15.70 -11.55 -7.55
C VAL A 110 -15.72 -13.05 -7.83
N TYR A 111 -16.90 -13.57 -8.17
CA TYR A 111 -17.12 -15.00 -8.37
C TYR A 111 -16.15 -15.55 -9.41
N GLY A 112 -15.39 -16.59 -9.03
CA GLY A 112 -14.43 -17.24 -9.94
C GLY A 112 -13.10 -16.50 -10.16
N LYS A 113 -12.86 -15.38 -9.47
CA LYS A 113 -11.64 -14.56 -9.64
C LYS A 113 -10.55 -14.92 -8.64
N THR A 114 -9.29 -14.90 -9.09
CA THR A 114 -8.09 -14.98 -8.23
C THR A 114 -7.69 -13.59 -7.78
N ILE A 115 -7.49 -13.38 -6.47
CA ILE A 115 -7.21 -12.06 -5.89
C ILE A 115 -5.93 -12.10 -5.05
N ILE A 116 -5.03 -11.17 -5.31
CA ILE A 116 -3.86 -10.92 -4.46
C ILE A 116 -4.19 -9.79 -3.47
N VAL A 117 -3.87 -9.98 -2.20
CA VAL A 117 -4.06 -8.96 -1.16
C VAL A 117 -2.77 -8.77 -0.37
N THR A 118 -2.16 -7.58 -0.45
CA THR A 118 -0.97 -7.24 0.35
C THR A 118 -1.38 -6.64 1.68
N GLY A 119 -0.61 -6.84 2.75
CA GLY A 119 -1.01 -6.41 4.09
C GLY A 119 -2.20 -7.23 4.60
N GLY A 120 -2.39 -8.44 4.07
CA GLY A 120 -3.57 -9.28 4.33
C GLY A 120 -3.47 -10.11 5.61
N ALA A 121 -2.35 -10.04 6.34
CA ALA A 121 -2.21 -10.75 7.62
C ALA A 121 -3.04 -10.12 8.75
N ARG A 122 -3.41 -8.83 8.63
CA ARG A 122 -4.21 -8.12 9.64
C ARG A 122 -4.88 -6.86 9.09
N GLY A 123 -5.80 -6.29 9.87
CA GLY A 123 -6.41 -5.00 9.58
C GLY A 123 -7.15 -4.97 8.25
N LEU A 124 -7.13 -3.82 7.56
CA LEU A 124 -7.96 -3.59 6.37
C LEU A 124 -7.74 -4.63 5.27
N GLY A 125 -6.49 -5.03 5.01
CA GLY A 125 -6.20 -6.04 3.99
C GLY A 125 -6.84 -7.39 4.34
N ASN A 126 -6.77 -7.80 5.61
CA ASN A 126 -7.39 -9.05 6.06
C ASN A 126 -8.91 -9.02 5.95
N ASP A 127 -9.56 -7.94 6.38
CA ASP A 127 -11.02 -7.77 6.24
C ASP A 127 -11.47 -7.77 4.77
N ILE A 128 -10.71 -7.12 3.88
CA ILE A 128 -11.01 -7.11 2.46
C ILE A 128 -10.81 -8.51 1.85
N ALA A 129 -9.79 -9.26 2.27
CA ALA A 129 -9.58 -10.65 1.83
C ALA A 129 -10.79 -11.53 2.21
N ARG A 130 -11.30 -11.40 3.44
CA ARG A 130 -12.53 -12.09 3.89
C ARG A 130 -13.73 -11.72 3.02
N ALA A 131 -13.93 -10.44 2.76
CA ALA A 131 -15.03 -9.98 1.90
C ALA A 131 -14.92 -10.50 0.45
N CYS A 132 -13.71 -10.61 -0.08
CA CYS A 132 -13.47 -11.24 -1.37
C CYS A 132 -13.82 -12.73 -1.36
N ALA A 133 -13.52 -13.46 -0.28
CA ALA A 133 -13.94 -14.84 -0.10
C ALA A 133 -15.47 -14.96 -0.05
N GLU A 134 -16.15 -14.15 0.77
CA GLU A 134 -17.61 -14.06 0.85
C GLU A 134 -18.23 -13.76 -0.52
N ALA A 135 -17.61 -12.90 -1.32
CA ALA A 135 -18.06 -12.54 -2.66
C ALA A 135 -17.67 -13.55 -3.76
N GLY A 136 -17.20 -14.75 -3.39
CA GLY A 136 -17.03 -15.90 -4.28
C GLY A 136 -15.69 -15.99 -5.00
N ALA A 137 -14.63 -15.35 -4.48
CA ALA A 137 -13.29 -15.50 -5.04
C ALA A 137 -12.92 -16.98 -5.26
N LYS A 138 -12.26 -17.27 -6.38
CA LYS A 138 -11.76 -18.62 -6.70
C LYS A 138 -10.58 -19.00 -5.80
N ALA A 139 -9.69 -18.05 -5.56
CA ALA A 139 -8.49 -18.22 -4.76
C ALA A 139 -8.03 -16.86 -4.23
N ILE A 140 -7.41 -16.86 -3.06
CA ILE A 140 -6.86 -15.67 -2.42
C ILE A 140 -5.37 -15.91 -2.12
N ALA A 141 -4.53 -14.95 -2.50
CA ALA A 141 -3.12 -14.95 -2.16
C ALA A 141 -2.81 -13.75 -1.25
N ILE A 142 -2.46 -14.03 0.01
CA ILE A 142 -2.09 -13.04 1.02
C ILE A 142 -0.59 -12.80 0.96
N PHE A 143 -0.18 -11.55 0.84
CA PHE A 143 1.21 -11.11 0.87
C PHE A 143 1.42 -10.24 2.11
N ASP A 144 2.34 -10.62 3.00
CA ASP A 144 2.65 -9.83 4.19
C ASP A 144 4.08 -10.10 4.67
N ALA A 145 4.71 -9.16 5.38
CA ALA A 145 6.05 -9.35 5.91
C ALA A 145 6.06 -10.19 7.21
N ASN A 146 4.92 -10.29 7.91
CA ASN A 146 4.83 -11.04 9.16
C ASN A 146 4.42 -12.50 8.89
N GLN A 147 5.34 -13.43 9.14
CA GLN A 147 5.12 -14.86 8.92
C GLN A 147 3.95 -15.40 9.74
N ASP A 148 4.00 -15.23 11.06
CA ASP A 148 3.09 -15.93 11.97
C ASP A 148 1.65 -15.43 11.80
N LEU A 149 1.48 -14.10 11.69
CA LEU A 149 0.17 -13.51 11.42
C LEU A 149 -0.35 -13.89 10.03
N GLY A 150 0.54 -14.02 9.04
CA GLY A 150 0.19 -14.39 7.68
C GLY A 150 -0.28 -15.83 7.56
N ASP A 151 0.46 -16.77 8.16
CA ASP A 151 0.08 -18.18 8.23
C ASP A 151 -1.27 -18.33 8.94
N GLU A 152 -1.46 -17.65 10.06
CA GLU A 152 -2.70 -17.69 10.81
C GLU A 152 -3.89 -17.14 10.01
N ALA A 153 -3.73 -15.96 9.40
CA ALA A 153 -4.77 -15.34 8.60
C ALA A 153 -5.17 -16.21 7.40
N ALA A 154 -4.21 -16.86 6.75
CA ALA A 154 -4.47 -17.74 5.62
C ALA A 154 -5.15 -19.05 6.05
N ALA A 155 -4.70 -19.67 7.14
CA ALA A 155 -5.33 -20.86 7.71
C ALA A 155 -6.78 -20.57 8.10
N GLU A 156 -7.01 -19.49 8.85
CA GLU A 156 -8.34 -19.13 9.33
C GLU A 156 -9.28 -18.81 8.16
N LEU A 157 -8.81 -18.08 7.14
CA LEU A 157 -9.62 -17.79 5.97
C LEU A 157 -9.94 -19.05 5.17
N HIS A 158 -8.96 -19.96 5.02
CA HIS A 158 -9.16 -21.25 4.37
C HIS A 158 -10.19 -22.10 5.11
N ASP A 159 -10.03 -22.29 6.42
CA ASP A 159 -10.90 -23.14 7.24
C ASP A 159 -12.36 -22.68 7.20
N ARG A 160 -12.57 -21.36 7.16
CA ARG A 160 -13.91 -20.77 7.19
C ARG A 160 -14.57 -20.75 5.82
N SER A 161 -13.79 -20.52 4.76
CA SER A 161 -14.32 -20.40 3.40
C SER A 161 -14.31 -21.71 2.62
N GLY A 162 -13.42 -22.64 2.93
CA GLY A 162 -13.10 -23.80 2.08
C GLY A 162 -12.45 -23.44 0.75
N LEU A 163 -12.06 -22.17 0.53
CA LEU A 163 -11.40 -21.70 -0.69
C LEU A 163 -9.90 -21.94 -0.61
N PRO A 164 -9.20 -22.15 -1.74
CA PRO A 164 -7.74 -22.08 -1.78
C PRO A 164 -7.24 -20.72 -1.28
N VAL A 165 -6.46 -20.74 -0.20
CA VAL A 165 -5.78 -19.55 0.33
C VAL A 165 -4.29 -19.85 0.43
N SER A 166 -3.47 -18.98 -0.14
CA SER A 166 -2.01 -19.06 -0.03
C SER A 166 -1.47 -17.84 0.72
N PHE A 167 -0.51 -18.06 1.60
CA PHE A 167 0.28 -16.99 2.20
C PHE A 167 1.69 -16.97 1.61
N PHE A 168 2.15 -15.77 1.27
CA PHE A 168 3.50 -15.46 0.83
C PHE A 168 4.10 -14.44 1.80
N LYS A 169 5.17 -14.83 2.51
CA LYS A 169 5.94 -13.86 3.29
C LYS A 169 6.71 -12.99 2.31
N VAL A 170 6.34 -11.72 2.22
CA VAL A 170 6.92 -10.75 1.29
C VAL A 170 6.97 -9.38 1.94
N ASP A 171 8.18 -8.82 2.03
CA ASP A 171 8.35 -7.39 2.24
C ASP A 171 8.10 -6.65 0.91
N VAL A 172 7.15 -5.72 0.89
CA VAL A 172 6.80 -4.97 -0.32
C VAL A 172 7.93 -4.09 -0.86
N ARG A 173 9.02 -3.91 -0.12
CA ARG A 173 10.24 -3.23 -0.58
C ARG A 173 11.15 -4.12 -1.42
N ASP A 174 10.99 -5.44 -1.34
CA ASP A 174 11.81 -6.39 -2.05
C ASP A 174 11.17 -6.81 -3.39
N GLY A 175 11.56 -6.10 -4.46
CA GLY A 175 11.07 -6.39 -5.80
C GLY A 175 11.38 -7.80 -6.30
N ALA A 176 12.45 -8.44 -5.83
CA ALA A 176 12.80 -9.81 -6.24
C ALA A 176 11.87 -10.83 -5.58
N ALA A 177 11.65 -10.71 -4.27
CA ALA A 177 10.69 -11.53 -3.53
C ALA A 177 9.26 -11.34 -4.08
N ILE A 178 8.86 -10.10 -4.38
CA ILE A 178 7.57 -9.80 -5.02
C ILE A 178 7.41 -10.57 -6.33
N ASN A 179 8.39 -10.49 -7.23
CA ASN A 179 8.31 -11.16 -8.53
C ASN A 179 8.19 -12.68 -8.38
N ALA A 180 9.03 -13.29 -7.52
CA ALA A 180 9.00 -14.72 -7.27
C ALA A 180 7.65 -15.19 -6.68
N ALA A 181 7.08 -14.40 -5.76
CA ALA A 181 5.78 -14.69 -5.17
C ALA A 181 4.64 -14.54 -6.19
N VAL A 182 4.67 -13.49 -7.03
CA VAL A 182 3.67 -13.32 -8.12
C VAL A 182 3.78 -14.45 -9.15
N ASP A 183 4.98 -14.86 -9.54
CA ASP A 183 5.19 -16.00 -10.45
C ASP A 183 4.63 -17.30 -9.85
N SER A 184 4.78 -17.48 -8.54
CA SER A 184 4.21 -18.62 -7.82
C SER A 184 2.68 -18.58 -7.81
N VAL A 185 2.07 -17.40 -7.59
CA VAL A 185 0.61 -17.21 -7.74
C VAL A 185 0.15 -17.57 -9.15
N VAL A 186 0.88 -17.12 -10.18
CA VAL A 186 0.58 -17.43 -11.59
C VAL A 186 0.67 -18.93 -11.85
N SER A 187 1.68 -19.61 -11.30
CA SER A 187 1.83 -21.06 -11.43
C SER A 187 0.71 -21.83 -10.73
N LEU A 188 0.24 -21.37 -9.58
CA LEU A 188 -0.80 -22.03 -8.79
C LEU A 188 -2.21 -21.79 -9.35
N TYR A 189 -2.49 -20.56 -9.76
CA TYR A 189 -3.87 -20.10 -9.98
C TYR A 189 -4.11 -19.45 -11.35
N GLY A 190 -3.06 -19.25 -12.14
CA GLY A 190 -3.07 -18.40 -13.34
C GLY A 190 -2.89 -16.91 -12.99
N ALA A 191 -2.90 -16.06 -14.01
CA ALA A 191 -2.79 -14.61 -13.81
C ALA A 191 -3.90 -14.10 -12.87
N PRO A 192 -3.57 -13.26 -11.88
CA PRO A 192 -4.56 -12.72 -10.96
C PRO A 192 -5.54 -11.80 -11.69
N HIS A 193 -6.77 -11.77 -11.21
CA HIS A 193 -7.82 -10.90 -11.74
C HIS A 193 -7.86 -9.55 -11.00
N ALA A 194 -7.46 -9.55 -9.74
CA ALA A 194 -7.35 -8.32 -8.96
C ALA A 194 -6.17 -8.30 -8.00
N LEU A 195 -5.68 -7.09 -7.75
CA LEU A 195 -4.74 -6.76 -6.66
C LEU A 195 -5.41 -5.77 -5.72
N VAL A 196 -5.49 -6.11 -4.43
CA VAL A 196 -5.76 -5.17 -3.36
C VAL A 196 -4.43 -4.85 -2.68
N ASN A 197 -3.89 -3.68 -2.99
CA ASN A 197 -2.61 -3.22 -2.47
C ASN A 197 -2.82 -2.41 -1.18
N ALA A 198 -2.90 -3.11 -0.04
CA ALA A 198 -3.18 -2.55 1.28
C ALA A 198 -1.98 -2.50 2.24
N ALA A 199 -0.79 -2.96 1.83
CA ALA A 199 0.39 -2.87 2.67
C ALA A 199 0.80 -1.41 2.90
N GLY A 200 1.09 -1.05 4.14
CA GLY A 200 1.48 0.30 4.48
C GLY A 200 1.78 0.48 5.96
N ILE A 201 2.46 1.57 6.27
CA ILE A 201 2.72 2.03 7.64
C ILE A 201 2.32 3.50 7.77
N ALA A 202 2.03 3.92 9.00
CA ALA A 202 1.74 5.30 9.33
C ALA A 202 2.63 5.74 10.50
N ASP A 203 3.38 6.82 10.25
CA ASP A 203 4.07 7.56 11.31
C ASP A 203 3.20 8.77 11.65
N SER A 204 2.95 9.01 12.93
CA SER A 204 2.04 10.06 13.41
C SER A 204 2.59 10.73 14.66
N ASN A 205 2.18 11.99 14.89
CA ASN A 205 2.65 12.84 15.99
C ASN A 205 4.17 13.11 15.92
N ILE A 206 4.70 13.26 14.70
CA ILE A 206 6.12 13.60 14.47
C ILE A 206 6.19 14.89 13.66
N LYS A 207 6.81 15.91 14.25
CA LYS A 207 6.97 17.23 13.62
C LYS A 207 7.94 17.17 12.46
N ALA A 208 7.69 18.00 11.44
CA ALA A 208 8.48 18.00 10.21
C ALA A 208 9.94 18.40 10.44
N GLU A 209 10.19 19.39 11.31
CA GLU A 209 11.52 19.92 11.59
C GLU A 209 12.42 18.99 12.40
N THR A 210 11.83 17.95 13.02
CA THR A 210 12.56 16.93 13.80
C THR A 210 12.42 15.52 13.23
N TYR A 211 11.77 15.37 12.07
CA TYR A 211 11.51 14.05 11.50
C TYR A 211 12.81 13.41 11.02
N ASP A 212 13.07 12.16 11.44
CA ASP A 212 14.27 11.43 11.01
C ASP A 212 14.22 11.14 9.49
N PRO A 213 15.18 11.64 8.69
CA PRO A 213 15.26 11.34 7.26
C PRO A 213 15.29 9.84 6.92
N ALA A 214 15.83 8.99 7.79
CA ALA A 214 15.83 7.54 7.59
C ALA A 214 14.42 6.94 7.73
N MET A 215 13.66 7.37 8.74
CA MET A 215 12.24 7.00 8.89
C MET A 215 11.42 7.47 7.68
N PHE A 216 11.67 8.68 7.18
CA PHE A 216 10.93 9.20 6.02
C PHE A 216 11.19 8.35 4.77
N ARG A 217 12.45 7.98 4.51
CA ARG A 217 12.79 7.07 3.41
C ARG A 217 12.09 5.73 3.56
N ARG A 218 12.12 5.12 4.76
CA ARG A 218 11.42 3.85 5.03
C ARG A 218 9.91 3.96 4.77
N LEU A 219 9.29 5.04 5.22
CA LEU A 219 7.87 5.31 5.01
C LEU A 219 7.50 5.40 3.52
N ILE A 220 8.28 6.16 2.75
CA ILE A 220 8.10 6.26 1.29
C ILE A 220 8.36 4.93 0.60
N ASP A 221 9.39 4.20 1.03
CA ASP A 221 9.75 2.92 0.43
C ASP A 221 8.65 1.86 0.62
N ILE A 222 8.02 1.83 1.80
CA ILE A 222 6.88 0.92 2.04
C ILE A 222 5.63 1.41 1.32
N ASN A 223 5.20 2.65 1.57
CA ASN A 223 3.88 3.12 1.14
C ASN A 223 3.81 3.43 -0.36
N LEU A 224 4.88 3.96 -0.96
CA LEU A 224 4.88 4.39 -2.36
C LEU A 224 5.71 3.47 -3.24
N THR A 225 6.99 3.21 -2.90
CA THR A 225 7.83 2.32 -3.71
C THR A 225 7.25 0.91 -3.71
N GLY A 226 6.85 0.36 -2.56
CA GLY A 226 6.24 -0.96 -2.48
C GLY A 226 4.90 -1.05 -3.21
N THR A 227 4.10 0.01 -3.15
CA THR A 227 2.88 0.13 -3.97
C THR A 227 3.20 0.03 -5.47
N PHE A 228 4.25 0.73 -5.92
CA PHE A 228 4.72 0.66 -7.30
C PHE A 228 5.20 -0.75 -7.67
N LEU A 229 6.08 -1.36 -6.88
CA LEU A 229 6.67 -2.68 -7.19
C LEU A 229 5.60 -3.77 -7.28
N MET A 230 4.67 -3.82 -6.33
CA MET A 230 3.55 -4.76 -6.36
C MET A 230 2.65 -4.55 -7.58
N SER A 231 2.29 -3.30 -7.87
CA SER A 231 1.47 -2.97 -9.04
C SER A 231 2.17 -3.35 -10.33
N GLN A 232 3.49 -3.13 -10.42
CA GLN A 232 4.29 -3.45 -11.58
C GLN A 232 4.37 -4.96 -11.82
N ALA A 233 4.62 -5.76 -10.77
CA ALA A 233 4.70 -7.21 -10.88
C ALA A 233 3.35 -7.83 -11.30
N VAL A 234 2.27 -7.44 -10.64
CA VAL A 234 0.93 -7.94 -10.96
C VAL A 234 0.44 -7.44 -12.32
N GLY A 235 0.69 -6.17 -12.65
CA GLY A 235 0.35 -5.59 -13.95
C GLY A 235 1.06 -6.30 -15.09
N ARG A 236 2.36 -6.62 -14.95
CA ARG A 236 3.09 -7.43 -15.94
C ARG A 236 2.52 -8.84 -16.09
N ALA A 237 2.14 -9.50 -14.99
CA ALA A 237 1.51 -10.82 -15.05
C ALA A 237 0.18 -10.79 -15.81
N MET A 238 -0.68 -9.81 -15.53
CA MET A 238 -1.94 -9.58 -16.25
C MET A 238 -1.69 -9.33 -17.74
N MET A 239 -0.78 -8.41 -18.08
CA MET A 239 -0.46 -8.07 -19.47
C MET A 239 0.11 -9.26 -20.24
N SER A 240 1.01 -10.03 -19.63
CA SER A 240 1.66 -11.19 -20.27
C SER A 240 0.65 -12.29 -20.57
N ALA A 241 -0.37 -12.44 -19.73
CA ALA A 241 -1.46 -13.39 -19.95
C ALA A 241 -2.58 -12.86 -20.87
N GLY A 242 -2.54 -11.57 -21.27
CA GLY A 242 -3.66 -10.93 -21.96
C GLY A 242 -4.94 -10.86 -21.11
N GLN A 243 -4.80 -10.92 -19.79
CA GLN A 243 -5.90 -11.00 -18.83
C GLN A 243 -6.33 -9.59 -18.40
N PRO A 244 -7.60 -9.19 -18.61
CA PRO A 244 -8.14 -7.97 -18.00
C PRO A 244 -8.05 -8.05 -16.48
N GLY A 245 -7.80 -6.90 -15.83
CA GLY A 245 -7.54 -6.87 -14.39
C GLY A 245 -8.03 -5.62 -13.68
N SER A 246 -8.04 -5.68 -12.35
CA SER A 246 -8.35 -4.54 -11.49
C SER A 246 -7.34 -4.39 -10.36
N ILE A 247 -6.75 -3.20 -10.23
CA ILE A 247 -5.81 -2.87 -9.16
C ILE A 247 -6.47 -1.83 -8.27
N ILE A 248 -6.53 -2.14 -6.98
CA ILE A 248 -7.10 -1.30 -5.94
C ILE A 248 -5.97 -0.91 -5.02
N LEU A 249 -5.64 0.38 -4.96
CA LEU A 249 -4.60 0.90 -4.07
C LEU A 249 -5.25 1.50 -2.83
N ILE A 250 -4.91 0.99 -1.64
CA ILE A 250 -5.38 1.57 -0.39
C ILE A 250 -4.50 2.78 -0.05
N ALA A 251 -4.97 3.94 -0.48
CA ALA A 251 -4.40 5.24 -0.18
C ALA A 251 -4.82 5.69 1.24
N SER A 252 -5.31 6.92 1.38
CA SER A 252 -5.85 7.49 2.62
C SER A 252 -6.43 8.87 2.33
N MET A 253 -7.41 9.33 3.11
CA MET A 253 -7.82 10.74 3.10
C MET A 253 -6.62 11.68 3.32
N SER A 254 -5.59 11.23 4.05
CA SER A 254 -4.32 11.94 4.26
C SER A 254 -3.56 12.27 2.96
N GLY A 255 -3.87 11.60 1.86
CA GLY A 255 -3.35 11.95 0.53
C GLY A 255 -4.10 13.10 -0.15
N SER A 256 -5.18 13.59 0.45
CA SER A 256 -6.05 14.65 -0.08
C SER A 256 -6.24 15.81 0.92
N VAL A 257 -6.03 15.58 2.22
CA VAL A 257 -6.17 16.59 3.27
C VAL A 257 -4.96 16.59 4.21
N VAL A 258 -4.89 17.61 5.07
CA VAL A 258 -3.98 17.64 6.21
C VAL A 258 -4.77 17.22 7.46
N ASN A 259 -4.41 16.07 8.04
CA ASN A 259 -5.01 15.61 9.29
C ASN A 259 -4.72 16.56 10.45
N TYR A 260 -5.66 16.63 11.39
CA TYR A 260 -5.54 17.38 12.64
C TYR A 260 -6.05 16.49 13.80
N PRO A 261 -5.46 16.56 15.01
CA PRO A 261 -4.40 17.49 15.45
C PRO A 261 -2.96 17.07 15.18
N GLN A 262 -2.74 15.82 14.73
CA GLN A 262 -1.39 15.26 14.66
C GLN A 262 -0.57 15.77 13.48
N GLU A 263 0.72 16.02 13.74
CA GLU A 263 1.72 16.22 12.71
C GLU A 263 2.10 14.89 12.06
N GLN A 264 1.96 14.82 10.73
CA GLN A 264 2.26 13.62 9.94
C GLN A 264 2.51 13.92 8.45
N SER A 265 3.19 15.03 8.16
CA SER A 265 3.43 15.52 6.79
C SER A 265 4.05 14.46 5.87
N CYS A 266 4.99 13.66 6.39
CA CYS A 266 5.64 12.57 5.68
C CYS A 266 4.65 11.47 5.25
N TYR A 267 3.70 11.10 6.12
CA TYR A 267 2.66 10.11 5.78
C TYR A 267 1.69 10.67 4.75
N ASN A 268 1.24 11.91 4.93
CA ASN A 268 0.39 12.61 3.97
C ASN A 268 1.03 12.66 2.58
N ALA A 269 2.32 13.03 2.51
CA ALA A 269 3.08 13.04 1.27
C ALA A 269 3.15 11.65 0.62
N SER A 270 3.39 10.59 1.41
CA SER A 270 3.42 9.21 0.90
C SER A 270 2.09 8.79 0.27
N LYS A 271 0.97 9.11 0.92
CA LYS A 271 -0.38 8.73 0.46
C LYS A 271 -0.87 9.61 -0.70
N ALA A 272 -0.48 10.88 -0.74
CA ALA A 272 -0.69 11.73 -1.92
C ALA A 272 0.07 11.18 -3.15
N GLY A 273 1.29 10.69 -2.93
CA GLY A 273 2.08 9.97 -3.94
C GLY A 273 1.34 8.75 -4.48
N VAL A 274 0.75 7.92 -3.61
CA VAL A 274 -0.05 6.74 -4.02
C VAL A 274 -1.25 7.15 -4.88
N VAL A 275 -1.97 8.21 -4.49
CA VAL A 275 -3.12 8.71 -5.26
C VAL A 275 -2.69 9.14 -6.66
N GLN A 276 -1.65 9.95 -6.79
CA GLN A 276 -1.21 10.42 -8.09
C GLN A 276 -0.58 9.32 -8.93
N PHE A 277 0.20 8.42 -8.31
CA PHE A 277 0.75 7.24 -8.97
C PHE A 277 -0.36 6.37 -9.58
N GLY A 278 -1.39 6.06 -8.80
CA GLY A 278 -2.52 5.25 -9.27
C GLY A 278 -3.26 5.87 -10.46
N ARG A 279 -3.42 7.21 -10.48
CA ARG A 279 -3.98 7.93 -11.65
C ARG A 279 -3.10 7.77 -12.90
N SER A 280 -1.79 7.86 -12.75
CA SER A 280 -0.86 7.70 -13.87
C SER A 280 -0.93 6.29 -14.46
N ILE A 281 -0.80 5.25 -13.63
CA ILE A 281 -0.84 3.86 -14.13
C ILE A 281 -2.22 3.45 -14.64
N ALA A 282 -3.30 4.05 -14.12
CA ALA A 282 -4.64 3.89 -14.68
C ALA A 282 -4.69 4.31 -16.16
N ALA A 283 -4.11 5.47 -16.49
CA ALA A 283 -4.07 5.99 -17.85
C ALA A 283 -3.14 5.14 -18.75
N GLU A 284 -1.98 4.75 -18.22
CA GLU A 284 -1.00 3.94 -18.97
C GLU A 284 -1.53 2.54 -19.30
N TRP A 285 -2.26 1.91 -18.37
CA TRP A 285 -2.65 0.50 -18.47
C TRP A 285 -4.08 0.27 -18.96
N ALA A 286 -4.87 1.33 -19.17
CA ALA A 286 -6.21 1.22 -19.77
C ALA A 286 -6.20 0.48 -21.12
N LYS A 287 -5.15 0.69 -21.94
CA LYS A 287 -4.96 -0.02 -23.23
C LYS A 287 -4.77 -1.53 -23.10
N HIS A 288 -4.48 -2.01 -21.89
CA HIS A 288 -4.34 -3.43 -21.55
C HIS A 288 -5.58 -3.99 -20.84
N SER A 289 -6.68 -3.24 -20.80
CA SER A 289 -7.89 -3.59 -20.03
C SER A 289 -7.62 -3.82 -18.54
N ILE A 290 -6.62 -3.13 -17.99
CA ILE A 290 -6.31 -3.10 -16.57
C ILE A 290 -6.79 -1.77 -16.00
N ARG A 291 -7.65 -1.86 -14.98
CA ARG A 291 -8.19 -0.70 -14.26
C ARG A 291 -7.37 -0.47 -13.00
N VAL A 292 -7.16 0.78 -12.63
CA VAL A 292 -6.49 1.13 -11.36
C VAL A 292 -7.32 2.17 -10.64
N ASN A 293 -7.75 1.91 -9.41
CA ASN A 293 -8.49 2.86 -8.60
C ASN A 293 -7.91 2.92 -7.19
N MET A 294 -8.14 4.05 -6.51
CA MET A 294 -7.63 4.28 -5.17
C MET A 294 -8.80 4.38 -4.20
N VAL A 295 -8.68 3.69 -3.07
CA VAL A 295 -9.57 3.85 -1.93
C VAL A 295 -8.83 4.67 -0.89
N SER A 296 -9.44 5.76 -0.42
CA SER A 296 -8.88 6.68 0.57
C SER A 296 -9.73 6.67 1.84
N PRO A 297 -9.47 5.72 2.76
CA PRO A 297 -10.17 5.67 4.04
C PRO A 297 -9.82 6.88 4.92
N GLY A 298 -10.77 7.26 5.77
CA GLY A 298 -10.54 8.17 6.89
C GLY A 298 -10.06 7.46 8.15
N TYR A 299 -10.51 7.92 9.32
CA TYR A 299 -10.18 7.28 10.59
C TYR A 299 -10.98 5.98 10.78
N MET A 300 -10.30 4.86 10.60
CA MET A 300 -10.86 3.52 10.78
C MET A 300 -10.51 2.95 12.16
N ASP A 301 -11.42 2.23 12.80
CA ASP A 301 -11.20 1.54 14.07
C ASP A 301 -10.39 0.25 13.89
N THR A 302 -9.14 0.40 13.52
CA THR A 302 -8.16 -0.68 13.37
C THR A 302 -7.46 -0.97 14.70
N VAL A 303 -6.81 -2.14 14.80
CA VAL A 303 -5.95 -2.49 15.96
C VAL A 303 -4.92 -1.39 16.27
N LEU A 304 -4.35 -0.75 15.24
CA LEU A 304 -3.39 0.35 15.39
C LEU A 304 -3.97 1.57 16.13
N ASN A 305 -5.28 1.81 15.97
CA ASN A 305 -5.96 2.93 16.61
C ASN A 305 -6.51 2.57 17.99
N ARG A 306 -6.62 1.29 18.37
CA ARG A 306 -7.18 0.82 19.66
C ARG A 306 -6.20 0.92 20.84
N VAL A 307 -5.32 1.92 20.84
CA VAL A 307 -4.38 2.15 21.94
C VAL A 307 -4.87 3.29 22.86
N PRO A 308 -4.74 3.16 24.20
CA PRO A 308 -5.22 4.19 25.14
C PRO A 308 -4.63 5.59 24.90
N ALA A 309 -3.40 5.65 24.39
CA ALA A 309 -2.71 6.90 24.09
C ALA A 309 -3.44 7.78 23.05
N LEU A 310 -4.32 7.20 22.22
CA LEU A 310 -5.05 7.91 21.18
C LEU A 310 -6.45 8.37 21.61
N GLU A 311 -6.93 8.08 22.82
CA GLU A 311 -8.32 8.38 23.20
C GLU A 311 -8.67 9.86 23.17
N ALA A 312 -7.76 10.75 23.60
CA ALA A 312 -7.96 12.20 23.48
C ALA A 312 -8.03 12.63 22.02
N GLN A 313 -7.18 12.05 21.18
CA GLN A 313 -7.10 12.36 19.76
C GLN A 313 -8.33 11.87 19.00
N LYS A 314 -8.84 10.68 19.32
CA LYS A 314 -10.09 10.13 18.78
C LYS A 314 -11.30 11.02 19.06
N LYS A 315 -11.35 11.71 20.21
CA LYS A 315 -12.42 12.68 20.49
C LYS A 315 -12.39 13.82 19.47
N ILE A 316 -11.21 14.35 19.18
CA ILE A 316 -11.03 15.41 18.18
C ILE A 316 -11.39 14.89 16.79
N TRP A 317 -10.86 13.73 16.40
CA TRP A 317 -11.18 13.10 15.12
C TRP A 317 -12.69 12.95 14.92
N LYS A 318 -13.40 12.38 15.89
CA LYS A 318 -14.86 12.23 15.83
C LYS A 318 -15.57 13.58 15.75
N SER A 319 -15.12 14.60 16.49
CA SER A 319 -15.72 15.94 16.43
C SER A 319 -15.53 16.63 15.08
N LEU A 320 -14.48 16.25 14.35
CA LEU A 320 -14.15 16.72 13.00
C LEU A 320 -14.60 15.74 11.91
N THR A 321 -15.45 14.76 12.23
CA THR A 321 -16.05 13.87 11.23
C THR A 321 -17.56 14.07 11.28
N PRO A 322 -18.25 14.41 10.17
CA PRO A 322 -19.70 14.63 10.19
C PRO A 322 -20.49 13.46 10.77
N GLN A 323 -20.09 12.22 10.45
CA GLN A 323 -20.71 11.01 11.03
C GLN A 323 -20.36 10.78 12.51
N SER A 324 -19.52 11.60 13.14
CA SER A 324 -19.22 11.61 14.58
C SER A 324 -18.69 10.29 15.15
N ARG A 325 -18.04 9.48 14.32
CA ARG A 325 -17.50 8.16 14.68
C ARG A 325 -16.27 7.82 13.84
N LEU A 326 -15.53 6.80 14.29
CA LEU A 326 -14.57 6.11 13.42
C LEU A 326 -15.34 5.15 12.50
N GLY A 327 -14.81 4.91 11.31
CA GLY A 327 -15.31 3.86 10.42
C GLY A 327 -14.93 2.48 10.94
N ASN A 328 -15.82 1.50 10.81
CA ASN A 328 -15.46 0.10 11.03
C ASN A 328 -14.67 -0.42 9.82
N VAL A 329 -13.72 -1.31 10.07
CA VAL A 329 -12.83 -1.87 9.04
C VAL A 329 -13.59 -2.51 7.86
N ASP A 330 -14.74 -3.14 8.13
CA ASP A 330 -15.58 -3.78 7.11
C ASP A 330 -16.37 -2.81 6.23
N GLU A 331 -16.45 -1.53 6.58
CA GLU A 331 -17.15 -0.54 5.74
C GLU A 331 -16.41 -0.23 4.43
N LEU A 332 -15.17 -0.70 4.27
CA LEU A 332 -14.42 -0.63 3.00
C LEU A 332 -14.67 -1.83 2.08
N ASN A 333 -15.18 -2.93 2.64
CA ASN A 333 -15.24 -4.24 1.98
C ASN A 333 -16.08 -4.18 0.70
N GLY A 334 -17.28 -3.61 0.79
CA GLY A 334 -18.20 -3.50 -0.35
C GLY A 334 -17.61 -2.71 -1.51
N LEU A 335 -16.89 -1.61 -1.24
CA LEU A 335 -16.22 -0.85 -2.30
C LEU A 335 -15.07 -1.64 -2.92
N CYS A 336 -14.25 -2.32 -2.12
CA CYS A 336 -13.13 -3.10 -2.65
C CYS A 336 -13.60 -4.26 -3.52
N VAL A 337 -14.65 -4.97 -3.11
CA VAL A 337 -15.31 -6.00 -3.93
C VAL A 337 -15.88 -5.38 -5.21
N TYR A 338 -16.59 -4.25 -5.13
CA TYR A 338 -17.10 -3.55 -6.31
C TYR A 338 -15.99 -3.17 -7.30
N LEU A 339 -14.87 -2.63 -6.81
CA LEU A 339 -13.73 -2.25 -7.64
C LEU A 339 -13.02 -3.47 -8.26
N ALA A 340 -12.94 -4.60 -7.56
CA ALA A 340 -12.42 -5.86 -8.09
C ALA A 340 -13.40 -6.58 -9.06
N SER A 341 -14.69 -6.27 -8.98
CA SER A 341 -15.76 -6.87 -9.78
C SER A 341 -15.89 -6.26 -11.19
N ASP A 342 -16.80 -6.80 -12.00
CA ASP A 342 -17.09 -6.28 -13.35
C ASP A 342 -18.06 -5.09 -13.33
N ALA A 343 -18.68 -4.80 -12.18
CA ALA A 343 -19.58 -3.67 -11.98
C ALA A 343 -18.86 -2.31 -12.06
N SER A 344 -17.53 -2.29 -12.00
CA SER A 344 -16.69 -1.11 -12.16
C SER A 344 -15.87 -1.13 -13.46
N SER A 345 -16.28 -1.91 -14.46
CA SER A 345 -15.55 -2.11 -15.73
C SER A 345 -15.23 -0.84 -16.53
N PHE A 346 -15.96 0.27 -16.31
CA PHE A 346 -15.68 1.57 -16.93
C PHE A 346 -15.02 2.59 -15.97
N MET A 347 -14.68 2.17 -14.75
CA MET A 347 -14.10 3.02 -13.71
C MET A 347 -12.60 2.73 -13.57
N THR A 348 -11.78 3.73 -13.89
CA THR A 348 -10.31 3.70 -13.71
C THR A 348 -9.80 5.12 -13.42
N GLY A 349 -8.75 5.26 -12.62
CA GLY A 349 -8.13 6.52 -12.20
C GLY A 349 -8.88 7.27 -11.10
N SER A 350 -9.96 6.71 -10.54
CA SER A 350 -10.74 7.36 -9.49
C SER A 350 -10.09 7.18 -8.12
N ASN A 351 -10.12 8.25 -7.31
CA ASN A 351 -9.82 8.17 -5.87
C ASN A 351 -11.13 8.35 -5.10
N ILE A 352 -11.52 7.36 -4.31
CA ILE A 352 -12.79 7.34 -3.58
C ILE A 352 -12.51 7.55 -2.10
N LEU A 353 -13.03 8.64 -1.54
CA LEU A 353 -12.95 8.92 -0.10
C LEU A 353 -14.03 8.11 0.65
N ILE A 354 -13.63 7.40 1.70
CA ILE A 354 -14.53 6.79 2.68
C ILE A 354 -14.08 7.22 4.07
N ASP A 355 -14.47 8.42 4.47
CA ASP A 355 -13.92 9.12 5.64
C ASP A 355 -14.97 9.66 6.60
N GLY A 356 -16.22 9.20 6.47
CA GLY A 356 -17.34 9.68 7.28
C GLY A 356 -17.70 11.16 7.02
N GLY A 357 -17.19 11.75 5.92
CA GLY A 357 -17.38 13.14 5.53
C GLY A 357 -16.28 14.09 6.04
N TYR A 358 -15.17 13.58 6.55
CA TYR A 358 -14.07 14.40 7.10
C TYR A 358 -13.54 15.41 6.08
N ALA A 359 -13.43 15.03 4.80
CA ALA A 359 -12.94 15.91 3.73
C ALA A 359 -14.04 16.71 3.02
N CYS A 360 -15.25 16.83 3.58
CA CYS A 360 -16.34 17.60 2.95
C CYS A 360 -16.17 19.13 3.03
N TYR A 361 -15.22 19.64 3.80
CA TYR A 361 -15.00 21.07 4.06
C TYR A 361 -13.58 21.51 3.75
#